data_AF-A0A927ABC6-F1
#
_entry.id   AF-A0A927ABC6-F1
#
_cell.length_a   1.000
_cell.length_b   1.000
_cell.length_c   1.000
_cell.angle_alpha   90.00
_cell.angle_beta   90.00
_cell.angle_gamma   90.00
#
_symmetry.space_group_name_H-M   'P 1'
#
loop_
_entity.id
_entity.type
_entity.pdbx_description
1 polymer ?
#
loop_
_entity_poly.entity_id
_entity_poly.type
_entity_poly.pdbx_seq_one_letter_code
_entity_poly.pdbx_strand_id
1 'polypeptide(L)'
;MLKNLSHSVFIMAAVTLPIFSWGDATFFSLGGRPALAQDTSSTDTIRFEVENFTEHTLQEFYISPSTDDYWGEDRLGERVLEREQKLEIVIDSSDSCFYDVLGVFDNGQEIVDPYVDLCINGGTYSYYGDNDRTLNVINQTSVELVEFYFTPASDDRWREDLLGEQVILPGSSADIPINSEECEYDFKAVFDDEDVIEQFNVNVCEGDGIVFSEGGQ
;
A
#
# COMPACT_ATOMS: atom_id res chain seq x y z
N MET A 1 1.78 20.07 48.05
CA MET A 1 2.19 21.48 48.22
C MET A 1 3.70 21.56 48.05
N LEU A 2 4.19 22.15 46.95
CA LEU A 2 5.38 23.01 46.88
C LEU A 2 5.63 23.37 45.41
N LYS A 3 5.69 24.67 45.18
CA LYS A 3 5.91 25.35 43.89
C LYS A 3 7.40 25.30 43.54
N ASN A 4 7.75 25.23 42.25
CA ASN A 4 8.82 26.07 41.74
C ASN A 4 8.71 26.28 40.22
N LEU A 5 8.55 27.55 39.86
CA LEU A 5 8.51 28.09 38.50
C LEU A 5 9.92 28.59 38.14
N SER A 6 10.43 28.16 36.98
CA SER A 6 11.63 28.75 36.36
C SER A 6 11.22 29.93 35.49
N HIS A 7 11.71 31.13 35.81
CA HIS A 7 11.53 32.35 35.02
C HIS A 7 12.71 32.50 34.05
N SER A 8 12.44 32.52 32.74
CA SER A 8 13.38 33.03 31.74
C SER A 8 13.09 34.50 31.46
N VAL A 9 14.14 35.31 31.57
CA VAL A 9 14.17 36.75 31.31
C VAL A 9 14.24 36.99 29.80
N PHE A 10 13.33 37.78 29.24
CA PHE A 10 13.45 38.33 27.88
C PHE A 10 13.62 39.85 27.95
N ILE A 11 14.73 40.32 27.37
CA ILE A 11 15.08 41.73 27.18
C ILE A 11 14.28 42.24 25.97
N MET A 12 13.43 43.26 26.15
CA MET A 12 12.76 43.96 25.05
C MET A 12 13.53 45.24 24.69
N ALA A 13 13.86 45.37 23.41
CA ALA A 13 14.39 46.59 22.81
C ALA A 13 13.29 47.65 22.65
N ALA A 14 13.63 48.89 22.98
CA ALA A 14 12.76 50.06 22.88
C ALA A 14 12.62 50.51 21.42
N VAL A 15 11.38 50.75 20.98
CA VAL A 15 11.08 51.51 19.76
C VAL A 15 10.32 52.77 20.19
N THR A 16 10.91 53.92 19.91
CA THR A 16 10.31 55.24 20.12
C THR A 16 9.30 55.52 19.02
N LEU A 17 8.06 55.86 19.41
CA LEU A 17 7.03 56.38 18.51
C LEU A 17 6.75 57.85 18.81
N PRO A 18 6.40 58.67 17.80
CA PRO A 18 6.24 60.10 17.94
C PRO A 18 4.92 60.47 18.64
N ILE A 19 4.98 61.62 19.30
CA ILE A 19 3.94 62.21 20.13
C ILE A 19 2.88 62.84 19.20
N PHE A 20 1.67 62.29 19.18
CA PHE A 20 0.49 62.98 18.65
C PHE A 20 -0.48 63.23 19.79
N SER A 21 -0.51 64.49 20.24
CA SER A 21 -1.61 65.06 21.01
C SER A 21 -2.82 65.15 20.07
N TRP A 22 -4.03 64.92 20.60
CA TRP A 22 -5.22 65.79 20.57
C TRP A 22 -6.40 65.04 21.19
N GLY A 23 -7.03 65.65 22.19
CA GLY A 23 -8.50 65.70 22.39
C GLY A 23 -9.24 64.44 22.85
N ASP A 24 -9.89 64.58 24.01
CA ASP A 24 -10.76 63.61 24.68
C ASP A 24 -11.81 62.91 23.80
N ALA A 25 -11.89 61.58 23.90
CA ALA A 25 -13.16 60.81 23.83
C ALA A 25 -12.95 59.37 24.34
N THR A 26 -13.72 58.99 25.34
CA THR A 26 -13.83 57.65 25.91
C THR A 26 -14.44 56.66 24.92
N PHE A 27 -13.74 55.59 24.53
CA PHE A 27 -14.36 54.37 23.99
C PHE A 27 -13.58 53.10 24.40
N PHE A 28 -14.32 52.17 24.99
CA PHE A 28 -13.95 50.77 25.24
C PHE A 28 -13.73 50.03 23.91
N SER A 29 -12.69 49.20 23.81
CA SER A 29 -12.82 47.77 23.40
C SER A 29 -11.46 47.07 23.26
N LEU A 30 -11.39 45.94 23.95
CA LEU A 30 -10.67 44.67 23.75
C LEU A 30 -9.71 44.52 22.55
N GLY A 31 -8.54 43.95 22.85
CA GLY A 31 -7.46 43.71 21.90
C GLY A 31 -7.75 42.68 20.81
N GLY A 32 -7.19 42.93 19.63
CA GLY A 32 -6.99 41.94 18.58
C GLY A 32 -5.54 41.46 18.60
N ARG A 33 -5.30 40.19 18.92
CA ARG A 33 -4.04 39.50 18.57
C ARG A 33 -4.13 39.10 17.09
N PRO A 34 -3.03 39.10 16.33
CA PRO A 34 -3.04 38.60 14.97
C PRO A 34 -3.44 37.12 14.96
N ALA A 35 -4.38 36.76 14.08
CA ALA A 35 -4.69 35.37 13.78
C ALA A 35 -3.51 34.80 12.97
N LEU A 36 -2.76 33.87 13.57
CA LEU A 36 -1.96 32.91 12.81
C LEU A 36 -2.94 31.85 12.30
N ALA A 37 -3.40 32.02 11.07
CA ALA A 37 -4.06 30.95 10.33
C ALA A 37 -3.05 30.40 9.33
N GLN A 38 -2.30 29.38 9.75
CA GLN A 38 -1.64 28.47 8.83
C GLN A 38 -1.61 27.11 9.51
N ASP A 39 -2.62 26.30 9.20
CA ASP A 39 -2.46 24.85 9.24
C ASP A 39 -3.13 24.29 7.99
N THR A 40 -2.35 24.24 6.91
CA THR A 40 -2.68 23.43 5.75
C THR A 40 -2.31 22.01 6.13
N SER A 41 -3.27 21.25 6.64
CA SER A 41 -3.18 19.79 6.67
C SER A 41 -2.95 19.34 5.23
N SER A 42 -1.69 18.99 4.91
CA SER A 42 -1.43 18.12 3.78
C SER A 42 -1.87 16.74 4.25
N THR A 43 -3.09 16.34 3.94
CA THR A 43 -3.42 14.92 3.99
C THR A 43 -2.52 14.27 2.95
N ASP A 44 -1.56 13.49 3.42
CA ASP A 44 -0.84 12.61 2.53
C ASP A 44 -1.87 11.59 2.00
N THR A 45 -1.73 11.15 0.75
CA THR A 45 -2.73 10.28 0.10
C THR A 45 -2.04 9.03 -0.38
N ILE A 46 -2.60 7.87 -0.05
CA ILE A 46 -2.12 6.58 -0.55
C ILE A 46 -2.91 6.25 -1.81
N ARG A 47 -2.20 5.81 -2.86
CA ARG A 47 -2.75 5.33 -4.13
C ARG A 47 -2.28 3.91 -4.35
N PHE A 48 -3.21 3.02 -4.65
CA PHE A 48 -2.92 1.62 -4.96
C PHE A 48 -4.04 1.06 -5.83
N GLU A 49 -3.78 0.02 -6.60
CA GLU A 49 -4.73 -0.70 -7.42
C GLU A 49 -5.30 -1.87 -6.63
N VAL A 50 -6.58 -2.17 -6.82
CA VAL A 50 -7.18 -3.43 -6.39
C VAL A 50 -7.39 -4.29 -7.61
N GLU A 51 -6.88 -5.52 -7.60
CA GLU A 51 -7.02 -6.49 -8.68
C GLU A 51 -7.85 -7.70 -8.24
N ASN A 52 -8.69 -8.20 -9.13
CA ASN A 52 -9.47 -9.41 -8.86
C ASN A 52 -8.98 -10.57 -9.74
N PHE A 53 -8.22 -11.50 -9.18
CA PHE A 53 -7.86 -12.76 -9.86
C PHE A 53 -8.78 -13.93 -9.50
N THR A 54 -9.82 -13.71 -8.68
CA THR A 54 -10.78 -14.76 -8.33
C THR A 54 -11.70 -15.11 -9.50
N GLU A 55 -12.39 -16.25 -9.42
CA GLU A 55 -13.43 -16.63 -10.40
C GLU A 55 -14.76 -15.89 -10.23
N HIS A 56 -14.87 -15.06 -9.19
CA HIS A 56 -16.09 -14.38 -8.79
C HIS A 56 -15.96 -12.88 -8.96
N THR A 57 -17.06 -12.21 -9.29
CA THR A 57 -17.04 -10.75 -9.42
C THR A 57 -16.90 -10.12 -8.04
N LEU A 58 -15.89 -9.27 -7.84
CA LEU A 58 -15.77 -8.44 -6.65
C LEU A 58 -16.83 -7.34 -6.72
N GLN A 59 -17.80 -7.37 -5.81
CA GLN A 59 -18.92 -6.43 -5.77
C GLN A 59 -18.64 -5.25 -4.85
N GLU A 60 -17.93 -5.46 -3.74
CA GLU A 60 -17.66 -4.43 -2.74
C GLU A 60 -16.21 -4.57 -2.26
N PHE A 61 -15.53 -3.44 -2.06
CA PHE A 61 -14.18 -3.37 -1.49
C PHE A 61 -14.15 -2.37 -0.34
N TYR A 62 -13.80 -2.86 0.84
CA TYR A 62 -13.71 -2.08 2.06
C TYR A 62 -12.27 -2.02 2.55
N ILE A 63 -11.92 -0.88 3.15
CA ILE A 63 -10.60 -0.63 3.70
C ILE A 63 -10.68 0.37 4.84
N SER A 64 -10.07 0.02 5.97
CA SER A 64 -9.96 0.85 7.18
C SER A 64 -8.59 0.70 7.82
N PRO A 65 -8.07 1.72 8.54
CA PRO A 65 -6.88 1.53 9.37
C PRO A 65 -7.04 0.30 10.27
N SER A 66 -5.99 -0.51 10.46
CA SER A 66 -6.06 -1.73 11.30
C SER A 66 -6.32 -1.45 12.79
N THR A 67 -6.31 -0.18 13.19
CA THR A 67 -6.70 0.26 14.54
C THR A 67 -8.18 0.55 14.67
N ASP A 68 -8.92 0.58 13.56
CA ASP A 68 -10.32 0.97 13.52
C ASP A 68 -11.21 -0.27 13.52
N ASP A 69 -12.24 -0.27 14.37
CA ASP A 69 -13.20 -1.38 14.46
C ASP A 69 -14.33 -1.31 13.41
N TYR A 70 -14.22 -0.41 12.42
CA TYR A 70 -15.27 -0.13 11.44
C TYR A 70 -14.68 0.07 10.04
N TRP A 71 -15.25 -0.62 9.04
CA TRP A 71 -14.81 -0.64 7.64
C TRP A 71 -14.96 0.68 6.87
N GLY A 72 -15.92 1.53 7.24
CA GLY A 72 -16.29 2.70 6.44
C GLY A 72 -17.15 2.34 5.22
N GLU A 73 -17.03 3.14 4.17
CA GLU A 73 -17.82 3.00 2.94
C GLU A 73 -17.12 2.09 1.91
N ASP A 74 -17.91 1.43 1.07
CA ASP A 74 -17.40 0.70 -0.10
C ASP A 74 -16.68 1.66 -1.07
N ARG A 75 -15.50 1.24 -1.53
CA ARG A 75 -14.65 2.00 -2.46
C ARG A 75 -14.95 1.70 -3.93
N LEU A 76 -15.67 0.62 -4.25
CA LEU A 76 -16.14 0.35 -5.61
C LEU A 76 -17.35 1.21 -5.98
N GLY A 77 -18.24 1.48 -5.03
CA GLY A 77 -19.46 2.26 -5.25
C GLY A 77 -20.44 1.50 -6.15
N GLU A 78 -20.78 2.06 -7.31
CA GLU A 78 -21.64 1.37 -8.30
C GLU A 78 -20.85 0.47 -9.26
N ARG A 79 -19.51 0.44 -9.14
CA ARG A 79 -18.62 -0.36 -9.99
C ARG A 79 -18.46 -1.76 -9.40
N VAL A 80 -18.00 -2.69 -10.22
CA VAL A 80 -17.59 -4.04 -9.82
C VAL A 80 -16.30 -4.39 -10.55
N LEU A 81 -15.51 -5.33 -10.01
CA LEU A 81 -14.34 -5.88 -10.71
C LEU A 81 -14.60 -7.34 -11.07
N GLU A 82 -14.74 -7.61 -12.36
CA GLU A 82 -14.70 -8.97 -12.91
C GLU A 82 -13.26 -9.53 -12.81
N ARG A 83 -13.09 -10.83 -13.11
CA ARG A 83 -11.77 -11.46 -13.14
C ARG A 83 -10.81 -10.69 -14.06
N GLU A 84 -9.57 -10.54 -13.61
CA GLU A 84 -8.45 -9.80 -14.23
C GLU A 84 -8.69 -8.29 -14.37
N GLN A 85 -9.78 -7.75 -13.82
CA GLN A 85 -10.00 -6.30 -13.77
C GLN A 85 -9.32 -5.69 -12.56
N LYS A 86 -9.00 -4.40 -12.72
CA LYS A 86 -8.36 -3.60 -11.70
C LYS A 86 -8.88 -2.17 -11.61
N LEU A 87 -8.64 -1.56 -10.47
CA LEU A 87 -9.06 -0.20 -10.18
C LEU A 87 -8.13 0.49 -9.20
N GLU A 88 -7.71 1.70 -9.54
CA GLU A 88 -7.01 2.59 -8.60
C GLU A 88 -7.96 3.06 -7.49
N ILE A 89 -7.55 2.78 -6.25
CA ILE A 89 -8.12 3.26 -5.00
C ILE A 89 -7.23 4.40 -4.47
N VAL A 90 -7.88 5.44 -3.98
CA VAL A 90 -7.22 6.57 -3.32
C VAL A 90 -7.82 6.74 -1.93
N ILE A 91 -6.97 6.70 -0.91
CA ILE A 91 -7.35 6.93 0.48
C ILE A 91 -6.52 8.05 1.09
N ASP A 92 -7.09 8.76 2.05
CA ASP A 92 -6.32 9.65 2.92
C ASP A 92 -5.42 8.78 3.81
N SER A 93 -4.13 9.09 3.86
CA SER A 93 -3.19 8.41 4.74
C SER A 93 -3.58 8.65 6.20
N SER A 94 -3.52 7.62 7.03
CA SER A 94 -3.63 7.76 8.49
C SER A 94 -2.25 7.97 9.12
N ASP A 95 -2.19 8.10 10.46
CA ASP A 95 -0.91 8.10 11.20
C ASP A 95 -0.19 6.72 11.15
N SER A 96 -0.85 5.70 10.60
CA SER A 96 -0.39 4.31 10.44
C SER A 96 -0.48 3.84 8.98
N CYS A 97 0.41 2.93 8.60
CA CYS A 97 0.48 2.30 7.29
C CYS A 97 -0.28 0.97 7.18
N PHE A 98 -0.74 0.45 8.33
CA PHE A 98 -1.45 -0.81 8.41
C PHE A 98 -2.96 -0.60 8.27
N TYR A 99 -3.54 -1.31 7.31
CA TYR A 99 -4.95 -1.31 6.99
C TYR A 99 -5.50 -2.73 7.00
N ASP A 100 -6.75 -2.87 7.40
CA ASP A 100 -7.51 -4.08 7.16
C ASP A 100 -8.26 -3.89 5.83
N VAL A 101 -8.39 -4.96 5.06
CA VAL A 101 -9.13 -4.97 3.78
C VAL A 101 -10.17 -6.09 3.76
N LEU A 102 -11.31 -5.80 3.14
CA LEU A 102 -12.42 -6.74 2.99
C LEU A 102 -12.98 -6.68 1.56
N GLY A 103 -13.06 -7.84 0.91
CA GLY A 103 -13.69 -8.00 -0.40
C GLY A 103 -14.97 -8.82 -0.27
N VAL A 104 -16.06 -8.33 -0.86
CA VAL A 104 -17.35 -9.05 -0.94
C VAL A 104 -17.62 -9.43 -2.39
N PHE A 105 -17.86 -10.71 -2.64
CA PHE A 105 -17.98 -11.28 -3.97
C PHE A 105 -19.43 -11.65 -4.34
N ASP A 106 -19.70 -11.81 -5.64
CA ASP A 106 -21.03 -12.10 -6.18
C ASP A 106 -21.67 -13.42 -5.74
N ASN A 107 -20.85 -14.37 -5.28
CA ASN A 107 -21.26 -15.63 -4.69
C ASN A 107 -21.58 -15.51 -3.18
N GLY A 108 -21.42 -14.33 -2.59
CA GLY A 108 -21.58 -14.07 -1.15
C GLY A 108 -20.35 -14.43 -0.29
N GLN A 109 -19.21 -14.74 -0.91
CA GLN A 109 -17.94 -14.91 -0.21
C GLN A 109 -17.43 -13.57 0.30
N GLU A 110 -16.83 -13.58 1.49
CA GLU A 110 -16.13 -12.45 2.09
C GLU A 110 -14.69 -12.87 2.39
N ILE A 111 -13.72 -12.11 1.86
CA ILE A 111 -12.29 -12.29 2.14
C ILE A 111 -11.82 -11.11 2.98
N VAL A 112 -11.29 -11.39 4.17
CA VAL A 112 -10.80 -10.37 5.13
C VAL A 112 -9.32 -10.60 5.38
N ASP A 113 -8.50 -9.61 5.02
CA ASP A 113 -7.06 -9.62 5.30
C ASP A 113 -6.72 -8.49 6.28
N PRO A 114 -6.35 -8.82 7.53
CA PRO A 114 -5.97 -7.81 8.51
C PRO A 114 -4.48 -7.45 8.41
N TYR A 115 -4.12 -6.24 8.82
CA TYR A 115 -2.73 -5.74 8.90
C TYR A 115 -1.96 -5.70 7.57
N VAL A 116 -2.60 -5.32 6.48
CA VAL A 116 -1.94 -5.03 5.19
C VAL A 116 -1.15 -3.73 5.29
N ASP A 117 0.17 -3.76 5.02
CA ASP A 117 1.00 -2.56 4.94
C ASP A 117 0.88 -1.92 3.54
N LEU A 118 0.34 -0.70 3.49
CA LEU A 118 0.15 0.05 2.24
C LEU A 118 1.18 1.14 2.00
N CYS A 119 2.10 1.39 2.95
CA CYS A 119 3.12 2.41 2.76
C CYS A 119 4.32 1.92 1.97
N ILE A 120 4.60 0.60 2.01
CA ILE A 120 5.66 0.05 1.17
C ILE A 120 5.12 -0.48 -0.16
N ASN A 121 3.86 -0.92 -0.19
CA ASN A 121 3.21 -1.48 -1.36
C ASN A 121 2.42 -0.45 -2.19
N GLY A 122 2.88 0.81 -2.32
CA GLY A 122 2.16 1.90 -3.00
C GLY A 122 1.85 1.65 -4.49
N GLY A 123 1.02 0.66 -4.79
CA GLY A 123 1.01 -0.06 -6.05
C GLY A 123 -0.24 -0.90 -6.17
N THR A 124 -0.33 -2.09 -5.55
CA THR A 124 -1.43 -3.04 -5.80
C THR A 124 -1.77 -3.95 -4.62
N TYR A 125 -3.06 -4.30 -4.47
CA TYR A 125 -3.59 -5.37 -3.64
C TYR A 125 -4.45 -6.31 -4.50
N SER A 126 -4.16 -7.62 -4.50
CA SER A 126 -4.81 -8.58 -5.39
C SER A 126 -5.57 -9.66 -4.61
N TYR A 127 -6.81 -9.93 -5.00
CA TYR A 127 -7.58 -11.07 -4.51
C TYR A 127 -7.31 -12.31 -5.35
N TYR A 128 -7.03 -13.43 -4.69
CA TYR A 128 -6.87 -14.76 -5.29
C TYR A 128 -7.99 -15.69 -4.81
N GLY A 129 -8.49 -16.57 -5.68
CA GLY A 129 -9.62 -17.45 -5.39
C GLY A 129 -9.21 -18.75 -4.68
N ASP A 130 -10.17 -19.42 -4.02
CA ASP A 130 -9.92 -20.70 -3.31
C ASP A 130 -9.51 -21.86 -4.24
N ASN A 131 -9.85 -21.75 -5.53
CA ASN A 131 -9.46 -22.69 -6.57
C ASN A 131 -8.14 -22.31 -7.27
N ASP A 132 -7.50 -21.22 -6.87
CA ASP A 132 -6.19 -20.86 -7.39
C ASP A 132 -5.18 -21.90 -6.89
N ARG A 133 -4.32 -22.35 -7.81
CA ARG A 133 -3.25 -23.27 -7.48
C ARG A 133 -2.13 -22.48 -6.83
N THR A 134 -1.35 -23.12 -5.97
CA THR A 134 -0.11 -22.53 -5.48
C THR A 134 1.06 -23.05 -6.30
N LEU A 135 1.85 -22.13 -6.85
CA LEU A 135 3.13 -22.42 -7.47
C LEU A 135 4.23 -22.28 -6.41
N ASN A 136 4.98 -23.35 -6.18
CA ASN A 136 6.14 -23.27 -5.30
C ASN A 136 7.33 -22.63 -6.05
N VAL A 137 7.72 -21.43 -5.64
CA VAL A 137 8.86 -20.68 -6.18
C VAL A 137 10.09 -20.96 -5.33
N ILE A 138 11.12 -21.56 -5.90
CA ILE A 138 12.31 -22.02 -5.17
C ILE A 138 13.53 -21.20 -5.62
N ASN A 139 14.14 -20.52 -4.66
CA ASN A 139 15.44 -19.87 -4.85
C ASN A 139 16.57 -20.87 -4.51
N GLN A 140 17.14 -21.51 -5.54
CA GLN A 140 18.34 -22.37 -5.40
C GLN A 140 19.64 -21.63 -5.76
N THR A 141 19.61 -20.30 -5.82
CA THR A 141 20.82 -19.48 -5.99
C THR A 141 21.51 -19.24 -4.65
N SER A 142 22.69 -18.61 -4.67
CA SER A 142 23.36 -18.12 -3.46
C SER A 142 22.97 -16.68 -3.07
N VAL A 143 22.07 -16.03 -3.82
CA VAL A 143 21.69 -14.62 -3.68
C VAL A 143 20.21 -14.52 -3.29
N GLU A 144 19.84 -13.47 -2.55
CA GLU A 144 18.46 -13.21 -2.19
C GLU A 144 17.63 -12.84 -3.43
N LEU A 145 16.47 -13.48 -3.59
CA LEU A 145 15.50 -13.14 -4.63
C LEU A 145 14.60 -12.06 -4.05
N VAL A 146 14.68 -10.86 -4.63
CA VAL A 146 14.07 -9.64 -4.10
C VAL A 146 12.86 -9.17 -4.89
N GLU A 147 12.72 -9.57 -6.16
CA GLU A 147 11.49 -9.37 -6.92
C GLU A 147 11.13 -10.63 -7.70
N PHE A 148 9.84 -10.96 -7.75
CA PHE A 148 9.30 -12.08 -8.52
C PHE A 148 8.09 -11.62 -9.33
N TYR A 149 8.14 -11.87 -10.63
CA TYR A 149 7.08 -11.53 -11.57
C TYR A 149 6.63 -12.79 -12.31
N PHE A 150 5.33 -12.85 -12.64
CA PHE A 150 4.82 -13.79 -13.64
C PHE A 150 3.79 -13.12 -14.54
N THR A 151 3.59 -13.69 -15.73
CA THR A 151 2.52 -13.30 -16.64
C THR A 151 2.11 -14.51 -17.48
N PRO A 152 0.86 -14.66 -17.92
CA PRO A 152 0.49 -15.70 -18.88
C PRO A 152 1.40 -15.61 -20.11
N ALA A 153 1.87 -16.74 -20.65
CA ALA A 153 2.80 -16.75 -21.80
C ALA A 153 2.21 -16.13 -23.09
N SER A 154 0.92 -15.79 -23.07
CA SER A 154 0.24 -15.06 -24.14
C SER A 154 0.31 -13.52 -24.00
N ASP A 155 0.78 -13.01 -22.86
CA ASP A 155 0.99 -11.58 -22.58
C ASP A 155 2.50 -11.27 -22.61
N ASP A 156 2.88 -10.21 -23.32
CA ASP A 156 4.27 -9.80 -23.52
C ASP A 156 4.75 -8.77 -22.50
N ARG A 157 3.92 -8.45 -21.50
CA ARG A 157 4.22 -7.47 -20.45
C ARG A 157 4.31 -8.14 -19.09
N TRP A 158 5.44 -7.92 -18.42
CA TRP A 158 5.58 -8.19 -16.99
C TRP A 158 4.57 -7.35 -16.20
N ARG A 159 3.96 -7.99 -15.19
CA ARG A 159 3.07 -7.34 -14.23
C ARG A 159 3.89 -6.81 -13.04
N GLU A 160 3.28 -6.69 -11.87
CA GLU A 160 3.97 -6.21 -10.68
C GLU A 160 4.79 -7.30 -9.99
N ASP A 161 5.69 -6.86 -9.12
CA ASP A 161 6.43 -7.74 -8.22
C ASP A 161 5.48 -8.30 -7.16
N LEU A 162 5.54 -9.60 -6.96
CA LEU A 162 4.68 -10.34 -6.03
C LEU A 162 5.29 -10.52 -4.64
N LEU A 163 6.57 -10.18 -4.47
CA LEU A 163 7.21 -10.24 -3.16
C LEU A 163 7.03 -8.94 -2.36
N GLY A 164 7.06 -7.78 -3.02
CA GLY A 164 6.98 -6.49 -2.35
C GLY A 164 8.19 -6.29 -1.44
N GLU A 165 7.99 -6.20 -0.13
CA GLU A 165 9.10 -6.15 0.85
C GLU A 165 9.67 -7.51 1.23
N GLN A 166 8.97 -8.59 0.87
CA GLN A 166 9.41 -9.92 1.22
C GLN A 166 10.57 -10.33 0.30
N VAL A 167 11.35 -11.30 0.75
CA VAL A 167 12.43 -11.87 -0.07
C VAL A 167 12.42 -13.38 0.06
N ILE A 168 12.81 -14.08 -1.00
CA ILE A 168 13.07 -15.52 -0.92
C ILE A 168 14.58 -15.71 -0.73
N LEU A 169 14.97 -16.06 0.50
CA LEU A 169 16.37 -16.29 0.86
C LEU A 169 16.99 -17.45 0.05
N PRO A 170 18.34 -17.49 -0.09
CA PRO A 170 19.04 -18.63 -0.68
C PRO A 170 18.61 -19.98 -0.08
N GLY A 171 18.26 -20.93 -0.93
CA GLY A 171 17.79 -22.26 -0.57
C GLY A 171 16.36 -22.33 0.00
N SER A 172 15.63 -21.21 0.01
CA SER A 172 14.25 -21.13 0.50
C SER A 172 13.24 -21.14 -0.64
N SER A 173 11.95 -21.21 -0.30
CA SER A 173 10.84 -21.19 -1.25
C SER A 173 9.66 -20.41 -0.71
N ALA A 174 8.83 -19.89 -1.61
CA ALA A 174 7.53 -19.30 -1.30
C ALA A 174 6.44 -19.92 -2.18
N ASP A 175 5.23 -20.03 -1.64
CA ASP A 175 4.05 -20.46 -2.40
C ASP A 175 3.32 -19.24 -2.93
N ILE A 176 3.20 -19.14 -4.25
CA ILE A 176 2.56 -18.02 -4.95
C ILE A 176 1.25 -18.49 -5.59
N PRO A 177 0.11 -17.85 -5.31
CA PRO A 177 -1.15 -18.19 -5.96
C PRO A 177 -1.10 -17.87 -7.47
N ILE A 178 -1.60 -18.79 -8.28
CA ILE A 178 -1.69 -18.70 -9.73
C ILE A 178 -3.06 -19.16 -10.22
N ASN A 179 -3.53 -18.59 -11.33
CA ASN A 179 -4.79 -18.98 -11.94
C ASN A 179 -4.70 -20.44 -12.42
N SER A 180 -5.62 -21.28 -11.92
CA SER A 180 -5.66 -22.72 -12.18
C SER A 180 -6.22 -23.12 -13.55
N GLU A 181 -6.86 -22.18 -14.27
CA GLU A 181 -7.38 -22.39 -15.62
C GLU A 181 -6.33 -22.15 -16.72
N GLU A 182 -5.20 -21.52 -16.37
CA GLU A 182 -4.08 -21.22 -17.26
C GLU A 182 -2.87 -22.08 -16.87
N CYS A 183 -2.12 -22.57 -17.86
CA CYS A 183 -0.99 -23.48 -17.61
C CYS A 183 0.35 -22.94 -18.07
N GLU A 184 0.38 -22.03 -19.04
CA GLU A 184 1.63 -21.55 -19.64
C GLU A 184 1.92 -20.15 -19.13
N TYR A 185 3.05 -19.99 -18.43
CA TYR A 185 3.46 -18.72 -17.85
C TYR A 185 4.91 -18.40 -18.20
N ASP A 186 5.18 -17.10 -18.24
CA ASP A 186 6.52 -16.56 -18.21
C ASP A 186 6.81 -16.06 -16.80
N PHE A 187 8.05 -16.25 -16.34
CA PHE A 187 8.52 -15.88 -15.00
C PHE A 187 9.77 -15.03 -15.08
N LYS A 188 9.90 -14.07 -14.17
CA LYS A 188 11.10 -13.26 -14.00
C LYS A 188 11.44 -13.15 -12.52
N ALA A 189 12.69 -13.46 -12.18
CA ALA A 189 13.26 -13.26 -10.86
C ALA A 189 14.37 -12.20 -10.92
N VAL A 190 14.33 -11.23 -10.01
CA VAL A 190 15.38 -10.24 -9.80
C VAL A 190 16.02 -10.49 -8.44
N PHE A 191 17.35 -10.49 -8.42
CA PHE A 191 18.15 -10.79 -7.24
C PHE A 191 18.79 -9.53 -6.64
N ASP A 192 19.18 -9.59 -5.36
CA ASP A 192 19.78 -8.45 -4.62
C ASP A 192 21.06 -7.91 -5.27
N ASP A 193 21.76 -8.73 -6.06
CA ASP A 193 22.95 -8.33 -6.83
C ASP A 193 22.63 -7.79 -8.23
N GLU A 194 21.36 -7.47 -8.50
CA GLU A 194 20.82 -6.97 -9.77
C GLU A 194 20.78 -8.00 -10.90
N ASP A 195 21.16 -9.27 -10.66
CA ASP A 195 21.00 -10.33 -11.65
C ASP A 195 19.52 -10.61 -11.92
N VAL A 196 19.22 -11.03 -13.15
CA VAL A 196 17.87 -11.32 -13.61
C VAL A 196 17.84 -12.67 -14.30
N ILE A 197 16.90 -13.53 -13.90
CA ILE A 197 16.61 -14.79 -14.58
C ILE A 197 15.17 -14.76 -15.08
N GLU A 198 14.99 -14.95 -16.39
CA GLU A 198 13.69 -15.07 -17.03
C GLU A 198 13.50 -16.50 -17.55
N GLN A 199 12.34 -17.10 -17.31
CA GLN A 199 11.95 -18.41 -17.83
C GLN A 199 10.65 -18.26 -18.60
N PHE A 200 10.64 -18.62 -19.88
CA PHE A 200 9.50 -18.43 -20.77
C PHE A 200 8.80 -19.75 -21.10
N ASN A 201 7.49 -19.68 -21.32
CA ASN A 201 6.61 -20.80 -21.71
C ASN A 201 6.77 -22.01 -20.78
N VAL A 202 6.71 -21.74 -19.47
CA VAL A 202 6.77 -22.76 -18.44
C VAL A 202 5.37 -23.29 -18.19
N ASN A 203 5.20 -24.60 -18.36
CA ASN A 203 3.95 -25.28 -18.05
C ASN A 203 3.86 -25.62 -16.55
N VAL A 204 3.07 -24.84 -15.80
CA VAL A 204 2.85 -25.03 -14.36
C VAL A 204 1.81 -26.10 -14.01
N CYS A 205 1.12 -26.65 -15.00
CA CYS A 205 0.15 -27.72 -14.79
C CYS A 205 0.80 -29.12 -14.77
N GLU A 206 2.00 -29.24 -15.33
CA GLU A 206 2.77 -30.48 -15.38
C GLU A 206 3.92 -30.52 -14.34
N GLY A 207 4.18 -29.40 -13.65
CA GLY A 207 5.23 -29.26 -12.65
C GLY A 207 4.71 -28.97 -11.24
N ASP A 208 5.56 -29.21 -10.24
CA ASP A 208 5.25 -28.93 -8.82
C ASP A 208 5.74 -27.54 -8.37
N GLY A 209 6.37 -26.76 -9.26
CA GLY A 209 6.98 -25.48 -8.92
C GLY A 209 7.94 -24.95 -9.98
N ILE A 210 8.51 -23.78 -9.70
CA ILE A 210 9.53 -23.12 -10.50
C ILE A 210 10.82 -22.99 -9.68
N VAL A 211 11.95 -23.30 -10.31
CA VAL A 211 13.27 -23.28 -9.66
C VAL A 211 14.18 -22.28 -10.36
N PHE A 212 14.74 -21.35 -9.58
CA PHE A 212 15.81 -20.48 -10.05
C PHE A 212 17.15 -20.97 -9.52
N SER A 213 18.13 -21.15 -10.41
CA SER A 213 19.45 -21.67 -10.06
C SER A 213 20.54 -20.97 -10.86
N GLU A 214 21.74 -20.88 -10.29
CA GLU A 214 22.88 -20.28 -10.97
C GLU A 214 23.27 -21.12 -12.21
N GLY A 215 23.27 -20.47 -13.38
CA GLY A 215 23.68 -21.09 -14.64
C GLY A 215 22.59 -21.82 -15.43
N GLY A 216 21.31 -21.64 -15.09
CA GLY A 216 20.17 -22.15 -15.86
C GLY A 216 19.72 -21.20 -16.98
N GLN A 217 19.60 -21.74 -18.21
CA GLN A 217 18.95 -21.14 -19.38
C GLN A 217 17.49 -21.57 -19.45
#